data_AF-A0A0B4G8P7-F1
#
_entry.id   AF-A0A0B4G8P7-F1
#
_cell.length_a   1.000
_cell.length_b   1.000
_cell.length_c   1.000
_cell.angle_alpha   90.00
_cell.angle_beta   90.00
_cell.angle_gamma   90.00
#
_symmetry.space_group_name_H-M   'P 1'
#
loop_
_entity.id
_entity.type
_entity.pdbx_description
1 polymer ?
#
loop_
_entity_poly.entity_id
_entity_poly.type
_entity_poly.pdbx_seq_one_letter_code
_entity_poly.pdbx_strand_id
1 'polypeptide(L)'
;MCQIDNYQYNKDVAVGAVIEVGTPPQKVIVEPDTGSNNFWVLGLQPGQKRAGAESTYGNEHITTELYTDNISFGGRSVGKVTLGVGDLDRPGTDLGRHVGVLGLLPERGNENSKDFILQSLLDQKIIKSKAFGLGVRKHGQGALTFGGYDTSKFSGQLEKLPKKDNRLGL
;
A
#
# COMPACT_ATOMS: atom_id res chain seq x y z
N MET A 1 -7.77 -0.83 11.60
CA MET A 1 -7.38 0.55 11.24
C MET A 1 -5.87 0.61 11.31
N CYS A 2 -5.21 1.04 10.23
CA CYS A 2 -3.77 1.26 10.17
C CYS A 2 -3.49 2.76 10.35
N GLN A 3 -2.52 3.12 11.20
CA GLN A 3 -2.06 4.49 11.29
C GLN A 3 -1.28 4.85 10.02
N ILE A 4 -1.56 6.03 9.48
CA ILE A 4 -0.80 6.60 8.39
C ILE A 4 -0.02 7.78 8.96
N ASP A 5 1.28 7.77 8.69
CA ASP A 5 2.17 8.86 9.00
C ASP A 5 2.52 9.62 7.72
N ASN A 6 2.70 10.93 7.86
CA ASN A 6 3.30 11.71 6.78
C ASN A 6 4.80 11.52 6.88
N TYR A 7 5.39 10.98 5.83
CA TYR A 7 6.83 10.87 5.72
C TYR A 7 7.32 12.04 4.87
N GLN A 8 8.12 12.90 5.49
CA GLN A 8 8.84 13.94 4.77
C GLN A 8 10.07 13.31 4.10
N TYR A 9 10.07 13.30 2.78
CA TYR A 9 11.21 12.92 1.96
C TYR A 9 11.75 14.22 1.35
N ASN A 10 12.67 14.89 2.05
CA ASN A 10 13.11 16.26 1.74
C ASN A 10 11.94 17.27 1.74
N LYS A 11 11.90 18.23 0.80
CA LYS A 11 10.88 19.30 0.75
C LYS A 11 9.49 18.78 0.37
N ASP A 12 9.38 17.53 -0.08
CA ASP A 12 8.13 16.89 -0.48
C ASP A 12 7.63 15.91 0.59
N VAL A 13 6.31 15.87 0.77
CA VAL A 13 5.65 15.01 1.77
C VAL A 13 4.94 13.89 1.05
N ALA A 14 5.32 12.64 1.32
CA ALA A 14 4.57 11.47 0.89
C ALA A 14 3.85 10.81 2.06
N VAL A 15 2.81 10.04 1.74
CA VAL A 15 1.95 9.38 2.71
C VAL A 15 2.39 7.92 2.85
N GLY A 16 2.75 7.49 4.06
CA GLY A 16 3.19 6.11 4.30
C GLY A 16 2.36 5.42 5.37
N ALA A 17 2.09 4.14 5.15
CA ALA A 17 1.50 3.25 6.14
C ALA A 17 2.59 2.31 6.66
N VAL A 18 2.68 2.19 7.99
CA VAL A 18 3.51 1.15 8.62
C VAL A 18 2.71 -0.14 8.67
N ILE A 19 3.26 -1.18 8.04
CA ILE A 19 2.71 -2.53 8.10
C ILE A 19 3.76 -3.47 8.65
N GLU A 20 3.31 -4.59 9.20
CA GLU A 20 4.20 -5.64 9.67
C GLU A 20 4.02 -6.88 8.81
N VAL A 21 5.11 -7.47 8.33
CA VAL A 21 5.09 -8.67 7.47
C VAL A 21 5.78 -9.81 8.19
N GLY A 22 5.22 -11.02 8.07
CA GLY A 22 5.85 -12.26 8.52
C GLY A 22 5.68 -12.58 10.00
N THR A 23 6.41 -13.62 10.43
CA THR A 23 6.40 -14.12 11.81
C THR A 23 7.84 -14.53 12.21
N PRO A 24 8.51 -13.81 13.15
CA PRO A 24 8.02 -12.66 13.89
C PRO A 24 7.76 -11.44 13.00
N PRO A 25 6.80 -10.55 13.37
CA PRO A 25 6.42 -9.43 12.51
C PRO A 25 7.55 -8.42 12.30
N GLN A 26 7.82 -8.06 11.05
CA GLN A 26 8.84 -7.08 10.66
C GLN A 26 8.18 -5.81 10.12
N LYS A 27 8.51 -4.66 10.70
CA LYS A 27 7.96 -3.36 10.27
C LYS A 27 8.55 -2.93 8.94
N VAL A 28 7.67 -2.65 7.98
CA VAL A 28 8.00 -2.03 6.70
C VAL A 28 7.07 -0.84 6.48
N ILE A 29 7.46 0.04 5.57
CA ILE A 29 6.66 1.20 5.19
C ILE A 29 6.28 1.06 3.73
N VAL A 30 5.02 1.29 3.45
CA VAL A 30 4.45 1.24 2.12
C VAL A 30 3.66 2.51 1.84
N GLU A 31 3.72 2.99 0.62
CA GLU A 31 2.86 4.07 0.14
C GLU A 31 1.53 3.48 -0.36
N PRO A 32 0.37 3.91 0.18
CA PRO A 32 -0.93 3.54 -0.39
C PRO A 32 -1.12 4.18 -1.76
N ASP A 33 -1.11 3.37 -2.82
CA ASP A 33 -1.14 3.85 -4.20
C ASP A 33 -2.43 3.40 -4.91
N THR A 34 -3.29 4.37 -5.23
CA THR A 34 -4.55 4.12 -5.94
C THR A 34 -4.39 4.06 -7.47
N GLY A 35 -3.19 4.30 -7.98
CA GLY A 35 -2.84 4.27 -9.40
C GLY A 35 -2.20 2.96 -9.87
N SER A 36 -1.78 2.08 -8.95
CA SER A 36 -1.16 0.80 -9.27
C SER A 36 -1.83 -0.39 -8.55
N ASN A 37 -1.56 -1.59 -9.04
CA ASN A 37 -2.15 -2.84 -8.58
C ASN A 37 -1.18 -3.74 -7.80
N ASN A 38 0.12 -3.45 -7.82
CA ASN A 38 1.12 -4.27 -7.18
C ASN A 38 1.27 -3.88 -5.70
N PHE A 39 1.17 -4.87 -4.82
CA PHE A 39 1.64 -4.73 -3.44
C PHE A 39 3.06 -5.30 -3.34
N TRP A 40 4.03 -4.47 -2.98
CA TRP A 40 5.41 -4.89 -2.78
C TRP A 40 6.11 -4.09 -1.69
N VAL A 41 7.16 -4.68 -1.11
CA VAL A 41 8.01 -4.11 -0.07
C VAL A 41 9.47 -4.18 -0.50
N LEU A 42 10.31 -3.30 0.05
CA LEU A 42 11.76 -3.36 -0.18
C LEU A 42 12.35 -4.61 0.49
N GLY A 43 13.16 -5.38 -0.23
CA GLY A 43 13.94 -6.50 0.30
C GLY A 43 15.14 -6.06 1.12
N LEU A 44 14.94 -5.19 2.11
CA LEU A 44 15.99 -4.72 3.00
C LEU A 44 16.37 -5.84 3.99
N GLN A 45 17.67 -6.13 4.08
CA GLN A 45 18.21 -6.99 5.12
C GLN A 45 18.28 -6.25 6.47
N PRO A 46 18.26 -6.97 7.61
CA PRO A 46 18.44 -6.36 8.92
C PRO A 46 19.68 -5.46 8.99
N GLY A 47 19.49 -4.21 9.40
CA GLY A 47 20.58 -3.21 9.50
C GLY A 47 20.85 -2.41 8.22
N GLN A 48 20.26 -2.78 7.07
CA GLN A 48 20.30 -1.94 5.88
C GLN A 48 19.47 -0.67 6.10
N LYS A 49 20.08 0.48 5.82
CA LYS A 49 19.41 1.79 5.87
C LYS A 49 18.85 2.12 4.50
N ARG A 50 17.74 2.85 4.51
CA ARG A 50 17.17 3.49 3.33
C ARG A 50 18.15 4.54 2.81
N ALA A 51 18.61 4.42 1.57
CA ALA A 51 19.47 5.41 0.92
C ALA A 51 18.99 5.62 -0.51
N GLY A 52 18.88 6.88 -0.95
CA GLY A 52 18.46 7.26 -2.30
C GLY A 52 17.92 8.70 -2.34
N ALA A 53 17.79 9.31 -3.52
CA ALA A 53 17.12 10.60 -3.71
C ALA A 53 15.58 10.43 -3.78
N GLU A 54 14.84 11.41 -4.31
CA GLU A 54 13.37 11.56 -4.27
C GLU A 54 12.55 10.47 -4.98
N SER A 55 11.34 10.15 -4.49
CA SER A 55 10.38 9.25 -5.16
C SER A 55 9.94 9.84 -6.50
N THR A 56 10.39 9.26 -7.61
CA THR A 56 9.94 9.68 -8.95
C THR A 56 9.24 8.52 -9.64
N TYR A 57 7.91 8.60 -9.75
CA TYR A 57 7.09 7.53 -10.32
C TYR A 57 7.38 7.18 -11.79
N GLY A 58 8.04 8.08 -12.54
CA GLY A 58 8.07 8.03 -14.00
C GLY A 58 8.99 6.98 -14.61
N ASN A 59 10.09 6.63 -13.95
CA ASN A 59 11.15 5.78 -14.52
C ASN A 59 11.65 4.68 -13.57
N GLU A 60 10.96 4.45 -12.45
CA GLU A 60 11.41 3.46 -11.48
C GLU A 60 11.19 2.02 -11.99
N HIS A 61 12.20 1.19 -11.76
CA HIS A 61 12.18 -0.22 -12.10
C HIS A 61 12.65 -1.05 -10.91
N ILE A 62 11.87 -2.07 -10.55
CA ILE A 62 12.24 -3.04 -9.54
C ILE A 62 11.70 -4.40 -9.97
N THR A 63 12.53 -5.43 -9.84
CA THR A 63 12.05 -6.80 -9.92
C THR A 63 11.70 -7.28 -8.52
N THR A 64 10.55 -7.95 -8.40
CA THR A 64 10.09 -8.51 -7.13
C THR A 64 9.96 -10.02 -7.25
N GLU A 65 10.22 -10.70 -6.15
CA GLU A 65 9.82 -12.09 -5.96
C GLU A 65 8.53 -12.12 -5.13
N LEU A 66 7.54 -12.93 -5.55
CA LEU A 66 6.26 -12.98 -4.87
C LEU A 66 6.30 -13.94 -3.67
N TYR A 67 5.80 -13.45 -2.54
CA TYR A 67 5.62 -14.21 -1.31
C TYR A 67 4.19 -14.07 -0.80
N THR A 68 3.65 -15.13 -0.21
CA THR A 68 2.39 -15.06 0.54
C THR A 68 2.69 -15.20 2.02
N ASP A 69 2.45 -14.14 2.78
CA ASP A 69 2.71 -14.14 4.22
C ASP A 69 1.62 -13.38 4.99
N ASN A 70 1.58 -13.58 6.30
CA ASN A 70 0.75 -12.82 7.21
C ASN A 70 1.21 -11.36 7.24
N ILE A 71 0.25 -10.46 7.15
CA ILE A 71 0.45 -9.06 7.51
C ILE A 71 -0.23 -8.74 8.84
N SER A 72 0.31 -7.75 9.54
CA SER A 72 -0.25 -7.21 10.78
C SER A 72 -0.27 -5.68 10.75
N PHE A 73 -1.22 -5.11 11.48
CA PHE A 73 -1.31 -3.67 11.73
C PHE A 73 -1.29 -3.43 13.23
N GLY A 74 -0.28 -2.72 13.74
CA GLY A 74 -0.14 -2.46 15.17
C GLY A 74 -0.10 -3.74 16.02
N GLY A 75 0.61 -4.77 15.55
CA GLY A 75 0.73 -6.06 16.23
C GLY A 75 -0.46 -7.02 16.06
N ARG A 76 -1.54 -6.59 15.39
CA ARG A 76 -2.71 -7.45 15.14
C ARG A 76 -2.64 -8.02 13.73
N SER A 77 -2.52 -9.35 13.64
CA SER A 77 -2.58 -10.05 12.35
C SER A 77 -3.90 -9.81 11.64
N VAL A 78 -3.81 -9.57 10.33
CA VAL A 78 -4.94 -9.32 9.43
C VAL A 78 -4.90 -10.25 8.22
N GLY A 79 -4.39 -11.48 8.42
CA GLY A 79 -4.43 -12.53 7.42
C GLY A 79 -3.29 -12.50 6.43
N LYS A 80 -3.35 -13.42 5.47
CA LYS A 80 -2.31 -13.66 4.47
C LYS A 80 -2.55 -12.85 3.21
N VAL A 81 -1.49 -12.30 2.64
CA VAL A 81 -1.56 -11.52 1.40
C VAL A 81 -0.38 -11.90 0.53
N THR A 82 -0.57 -11.87 -0.79
CA THR A 82 0.54 -11.94 -1.73
C THR A 82 1.18 -10.56 -1.82
N LEU A 83 2.49 -10.49 -1.69
CA LEU A 83 3.27 -9.28 -1.91
C LEU A 83 4.59 -9.61 -2.63
N GLY A 84 5.09 -8.65 -3.40
CA GLY A 84 6.45 -8.69 -3.94
C GLY A 84 7.48 -8.27 -2.89
N VAL A 85 8.61 -8.95 -2.81
CA VAL A 85 9.80 -8.47 -2.13
C VAL A 85 10.80 -8.03 -3.19
N GLY A 86 11.13 -6.74 -3.21
CA GLY A 86 12.00 -6.14 -4.22
C GLY A 86 13.46 -6.51 -4.03
N ASP A 87 14.11 -6.98 -5.10
CA ASP A 87 15.55 -7.26 -5.14
C ASP A 87 16.32 -5.96 -5.45
N LEU A 88 16.89 -5.37 -4.40
CA LEU A 88 17.60 -4.10 -4.48
C LEU A 88 18.97 -4.19 -5.14
N ASP A 89 19.55 -5.39 -5.21
CA ASP A 89 20.89 -5.63 -5.77
C ASP A 89 20.84 -6.11 -7.24
N ARG A 90 19.64 -6.35 -7.77
CA ARG A 90 19.45 -6.81 -9.15
C ARG A 90 19.93 -5.77 -10.18
N PRO A 91 20.71 -6.19 -11.19
CA PRO A 91 21.02 -5.31 -12.32
C PRO A 91 19.76 -4.78 -13.00
N GLY A 92 19.69 -3.45 -13.20
CA GLY A 92 18.54 -2.77 -13.77
C GLY A 92 17.51 -2.28 -12.75
N THR A 93 17.71 -2.52 -11.46
CA THR A 93 16.94 -1.83 -10.40
C THR A 93 17.27 -0.34 -10.42
N ASP A 94 16.23 0.49 -10.54
CA ASP A 94 16.28 1.95 -10.47
C ASP A 94 15.13 2.42 -9.57
N LEU A 95 15.44 2.85 -8.36
CA LEU A 95 14.46 3.27 -7.36
C LEU A 95 14.82 4.65 -6.81
N GLY A 96 13.92 5.62 -7.02
CA GLY A 96 13.93 6.90 -6.31
C GLY A 96 13.20 6.84 -4.97
N ARG A 97 12.50 5.74 -4.65
CA ARG A 97 11.72 5.63 -3.40
C ARG A 97 12.42 4.83 -2.30
N HIS A 98 12.06 5.16 -1.06
CA HIS A 98 12.55 4.47 0.16
C HIS A 98 11.49 3.61 0.84
N VAL A 99 10.37 3.38 0.18
CA VAL A 99 9.22 2.61 0.68
C VAL A 99 8.72 1.66 -0.39
N GLY A 100 8.05 0.60 0.05
CA GLY A 100 7.27 -0.24 -0.86
C GLY A 100 6.01 0.47 -1.33
N VAL A 101 5.23 -0.22 -2.15
CA VAL A 101 3.93 0.27 -2.64
C VAL A 101 2.85 -0.70 -2.20
N LEU A 102 1.76 -0.16 -1.67
CA LEU A 102 0.54 -0.88 -1.43
C LEU A 102 -0.45 -0.51 -2.53
N GLY A 103 -0.48 -1.30 -3.60
CA GLY A 103 -1.41 -1.14 -4.71
C GLY A 103 -2.87 -1.32 -4.28
N LEU A 104 -3.69 -0.30 -4.52
CA LEU A 104 -5.12 -0.25 -4.17
C LEU A 104 -6.01 -0.19 -5.42
N LEU A 105 -5.44 -0.23 -6.63
CA LEU A 105 -6.17 -0.39 -7.86
C LEU A 105 -6.30 -1.89 -8.19
N PRO A 106 -7.50 -2.46 -8.31
CA PRO A 106 -7.63 -3.81 -8.84
C PRO A 106 -7.12 -3.87 -10.28
N GLU A 107 -6.48 -4.98 -10.65
CA GLU A 107 -6.12 -5.24 -12.04
C GLU A 107 -7.40 -5.29 -12.91
N ARG A 108 -7.36 -4.56 -14.03
CA ARG A 108 -8.50 -4.45 -14.93
C ARG A 108 -8.80 -5.80 -15.59
N GLY A 109 -10.05 -6.25 -15.49
CA GLY A 109 -10.47 -7.57 -15.97
C GLY A 109 -10.08 -8.74 -15.05
N ASN A 110 -9.43 -8.44 -13.92
CA ASN A 110 -9.02 -9.41 -12.91
C ASN A 110 -9.27 -8.86 -11.50
N GLU A 111 -10.42 -8.20 -11.30
CA GLU A 111 -10.75 -7.47 -10.07
C GLU A 111 -10.98 -8.38 -8.86
N ASN A 112 -11.08 -9.69 -9.10
CA ASN A 112 -11.24 -10.73 -8.09
C ASN A 112 -9.96 -11.59 -7.94
N SER A 113 -8.81 -11.13 -8.43
CA SER A 113 -7.53 -11.78 -8.16
C SER A 113 -7.23 -11.79 -6.67
N LYS A 114 -6.72 -12.93 -6.16
CA LYS A 114 -6.24 -13.04 -4.77
C LYS A 114 -4.97 -12.21 -4.52
N ASP A 115 -4.27 -11.80 -5.58
CA ASP A 115 -3.11 -10.92 -5.47
C ASP A 115 -3.52 -9.49 -5.13
N PHE A 116 -4.79 -9.12 -5.40
CA PHE A 116 -5.33 -7.86 -4.95
C PHE A 116 -5.64 -7.93 -3.45
N ILE A 117 -4.95 -7.12 -2.65
CA ILE A 117 -5.05 -7.17 -1.18
C ILE A 117 -6.49 -7.14 -0.65
N LEU A 118 -7.36 -6.27 -1.19
CA LEU A 118 -8.73 -6.18 -0.70
C LEU A 118 -9.55 -7.42 -1.06
N GLN A 119 -9.25 -8.09 -2.16
CA GLN A 119 -9.87 -9.37 -2.48
C GLN A 119 -9.38 -10.46 -1.52
N SER A 120 -8.06 -10.55 -1.26
CA SER A 120 -7.52 -11.53 -0.31
C SER A 120 -8.14 -11.39 1.09
N LEU A 121 -8.26 -10.15 1.58
CA LEU A 121 -8.87 -9.86 2.88
C LEU A 121 -10.38 -10.17 2.90
N LEU A 122 -11.08 -9.95 1.78
CA LEU A 122 -12.49 -10.30 1.64
C LEU A 122 -12.70 -11.81 1.66
N ASP A 123 -11.90 -12.56 0.91
CA ASP A 123 -11.96 -14.03 0.83
C ASP A 123 -11.71 -14.67 2.21
N GLN A 124 -10.80 -14.08 2.99
CA GLN A 124 -10.50 -14.49 4.36
C GLN A 124 -11.55 -14.01 5.39
N LYS A 125 -12.61 -13.31 4.94
CA LYS A 125 -13.69 -12.75 5.79
C LYS A 125 -13.19 -11.74 6.84
N ILE A 126 -12.06 -11.10 6.57
CA ILE A 126 -11.44 -10.09 7.46
C ILE A 126 -12.11 -8.75 7.26
N ILE A 127 -12.49 -8.46 6.02
CA ILE A 127 -13.28 -7.29 5.64
C ILE A 127 -14.61 -7.72 5.01
N LYS A 128 -15.61 -6.83 5.05
CA LYS A 128 -16.96 -7.09 4.51
C LYS A 128 -17.17 -6.57 3.09
N SER A 129 -16.24 -5.76 2.58
CA SER A 129 -16.31 -5.15 1.25
C SER A 129 -14.91 -4.81 0.73
N LYS A 130 -14.74 -4.69 -0.58
CA LYS A 130 -13.50 -4.19 -1.21
C LYS A 130 -13.39 -2.65 -1.17
N ALA A 131 -13.94 -2.03 -0.14
CA ALA A 131 -13.81 -0.60 0.08
C ALA A 131 -12.60 -0.29 0.96
N PHE A 132 -12.01 0.88 0.77
CA PHE A 132 -11.01 1.43 1.68
C PHE A 132 -11.30 2.91 1.92
N GLY A 133 -10.82 3.42 3.05
CA GLY A 133 -10.93 4.82 3.44
C GLY A 133 -9.54 5.36 3.75
N LEU A 134 -9.23 6.52 3.17
CA LEU A 134 -7.97 7.22 3.36
C LEU A 134 -8.23 8.56 4.04
N GLY A 135 -7.80 8.69 5.30
CA GLY A 135 -7.77 9.97 6.00
C GLY A 135 -6.36 10.53 6.00
N VAL A 136 -6.10 11.57 5.20
CA VAL A 136 -4.80 12.26 5.18
C VAL A 136 -4.90 13.51 6.07
N ARG A 137 -3.96 13.66 7.01
CA ARG A 137 -3.93 14.81 7.94
C ARG A 137 -2.53 15.40 8.00
N LYS A 138 -2.41 16.70 8.24
CA LYS A 138 -1.12 17.30 8.61
C LYS A 138 -0.66 16.71 9.95
N HIS A 139 0.65 16.49 10.12
CA HIS A 139 1.29 15.97 11.34
C HIS A 139 0.99 14.51 11.75
N GLY A 140 0.79 13.59 10.78
CA GLY A 140 0.88 12.14 11.07
C GLY A 140 -0.30 11.54 11.85
N GLN A 141 -1.49 12.14 11.76
CA GLN A 141 -2.73 11.60 12.37
C GLN A 141 -3.66 10.96 11.34
N GLY A 142 -3.10 10.52 10.21
CA GLY A 142 -3.85 9.89 9.14
C GLY A 142 -4.30 8.47 9.48
N ALA A 143 -5.16 7.90 8.65
CA ALA A 143 -5.59 6.51 8.79
C ALA A 143 -5.89 5.84 7.45
N LEU A 144 -5.47 4.59 7.30
CA LEU A 144 -5.92 3.68 6.26
C LEU A 144 -6.90 2.69 6.88
N THR A 145 -8.09 2.60 6.31
CA THR A 145 -9.13 1.66 6.73
C THR A 145 -9.45 0.73 5.56
N PHE A 146 -9.50 -0.57 5.82
CA PHE A 146 -9.99 -1.57 4.86
C PHE A 146 -11.38 -2.06 5.25
N GLY A 147 -12.19 -2.39 4.26
CA GLY A 147 -13.56 -2.85 4.44
C GLY A 147 -14.61 -1.76 4.52
N GLY A 148 -14.22 -0.49 4.38
CA GLY A 148 -15.09 0.66 4.54
C GLY A 148 -14.30 1.94 4.83
N TYR A 149 -14.91 2.84 5.59
CA TYR A 149 -14.33 4.12 6.01
C TYR A 149 -14.57 4.34 7.51
N ASP A 150 -13.78 5.22 8.13
CA ASP A 150 -13.93 5.61 9.52
C ASP A 150 -14.73 6.92 9.63
N THR A 151 -15.96 6.84 10.13
CA THR A 151 -16.85 8.00 10.30
C THR A 151 -16.33 9.01 11.31
N SER A 152 -15.41 8.63 12.20
CA SER A 152 -14.78 9.57 13.14
C SER A 152 -13.76 10.49 12.45
N LYS A 153 -13.43 10.23 11.17
CA LYS A 153 -12.38 10.95 10.43
C LYS A 153 -12.91 12.07 9.54
N PHE A 154 -14.22 12.22 9.38
CA PHE A 154 -14.84 13.27 8.60
C PHE A 154 -16.16 13.74 9.23
N SER A 155 -16.71 14.82 8.71
CA SER A 155 -18.03 15.35 9.09
C SER A 155 -18.86 15.60 7.83
N GLY A 156 -20.18 15.53 7.95
CA GLY A 156 -21.10 15.68 6.82
C GLY A 156 -21.35 14.38 6.05
N GLN A 157 -22.04 14.49 4.92
CA GLN A 157 -22.38 13.34 4.07
C GLN A 157 -21.29 13.08 3.04
N LEU A 158 -21.06 11.80 2.73
CA LEU A 158 -20.20 11.40 1.62
C LEU A 158 -20.98 11.49 0.32
N GLU A 159 -20.42 12.21 -0.65
CA GLU A 159 -20.93 12.23 -2.01
C GLU A 159 -20.29 11.12 -2.84
N LYS A 160 -21.10 10.40 -3.62
CA LYS A 160 -20.63 9.33 -4.49
C LYS A 160 -20.55 9.82 -5.93
N LEU A 161 -19.33 9.87 -6.45
CA LEU A 161 -19.09 10.14 -7.87
C LEU A 161 -18.88 8.83 -8.63
N PRO A 162 -19.42 8.68 -9.85
CA PRO A 162 -19.13 7.51 -10.67
C PRO A 162 -17.65 7.50 -11.07
N LYS A 163 -17.02 6.33 -11.00
CA LYS A 163 -15.68 6.15 -11.57
C LYS A 163 -15.78 6.31 -13.08
N LYS A 164 -15.17 7.36 -13.64
CA LYS A 164 -15.04 7.49 -15.09
C LYS A 164 -14.13 6.36 -15.56
N ASP A 165 -14.69 5.51 -16.41
CA ASP A 165 -13.90 4.54 -17.13
C ASP A 165 -13.46 5.19 -18.44
N ASN A 166 -12.17 5.44 -18.61
CA ASN A 166 -11.62 6.04 -19.83
C ASN A 166 -11.63 5.07 -21.04
N ARG A 167 -12.60 4.14 -21.09
CA ARG A 167 -12.94 3.28 -22.22
C ARG A 167 -13.40 4.03 -23.47
N LEU A 168 -13.73 5.32 -23.36
CA LEU A 168 -14.15 6.16 -24.47
C LEU A 168 -13.22 7.36 -24.49
N GLY A 169 -12.25 7.38 -25.40
CA GLY A 169 -11.50 8.59 -25.71
C GLY A 169 -12.47 9.64 -26.26
N LEU A 170 -13.01 10.46 -25.36
CA LEU A 170 -13.67 11.74 -25.62
C LEU A 170 -13.22 12.71 -24.52
#